data_AF-A0A923SU29-F1
#
_entry.id   AF-A0A923SU29-F1
#
_cell.length_a   1.000
_cell.length_b   1.000
_cell.length_c   1.000
_cell.angle_alpha   90.00
_cell.angle_beta   90.00
_cell.angle_gamma   90.00
#
_symmetry.space_group_name_H-M   'P 1'
#
loop_
_entity.id
_entity.type
_entity.pdbx_description
1 polymer ?
#
loop_
_entity_poly.entity_id
_entity_poly.type
_entity_poly.pdbx_seq_one_letter_code
_entity_poly.pdbx_strand_id
1 'polypeptide(L)'
;MTNDENILAMYLKDINKIPMISHEEEVELANKAHAGDKAAMNKLVNSNLRFVVNVAKKYQKHGLDLTDLINEGNIGLITAVNKFDVSKGYHFISYAVWWIRQSILKAICEKSRAIRLPLNRANELVQIEQARKIVGSKKTEQQEYEEIGAMLNMDTKHVRDMINISRDMISLDAEINDSDSGHAKIGDFFEDDSYDRPEEQAIGQSLREEINNVVDSLRPNEARVIKMRYGLNGAKPMSLKEVGEECDLTKERIRQIEKHAIVRLQHPTRSRRLEAYVA
;
A
#
# COMPACT_ATOMS: atom_id res chain seq x y z
N MET A 1 15.90 0.99 -27.91
CA MET A 1 14.70 0.15 -28.09
C MET A 1 14.76 -0.88 -26.99
N THR A 2 13.89 -0.73 -25.99
CA THR A 2 13.86 -1.61 -24.82
C THR A 2 13.48 -3.03 -25.26
N ASN A 3 13.93 -4.04 -24.50
CA ASN A 3 13.70 -5.46 -24.83
C ASN A 3 12.19 -5.77 -25.03
N ASP A 4 11.32 -5.06 -24.31
CA ASP A 4 9.86 -5.20 -24.39
C ASP A 4 9.25 -4.73 -25.72
N GLU A 5 9.78 -3.67 -26.34
CA GLU A 5 9.34 -3.23 -27.67
C GLU A 5 9.61 -4.31 -28.72
N ASN A 6 10.73 -5.02 -28.56
CA ASN A 6 11.11 -6.12 -29.44
C ASN A 6 10.20 -7.35 -29.25
N ILE A 7 9.86 -7.68 -28.00
CA ILE A 7 8.94 -8.79 -27.67
C ILE A 7 7.54 -8.51 -28.23
N LEU A 8 7.02 -7.29 -28.05
CA LEU A 8 5.72 -6.91 -28.58
C LEU A 8 5.70 -6.96 -30.12
N ALA A 9 6.75 -6.51 -30.78
CA ALA A 9 6.87 -6.58 -32.24
C ALA A 9 6.87 -8.03 -32.75
N MET A 10 7.58 -8.94 -32.07
CA MET A 10 7.57 -10.37 -32.38
C MET A 10 6.17 -10.97 -32.21
N TYR A 11 5.50 -10.69 -31.08
CA TYR A 11 4.13 -11.15 -30.83
C TYR A 11 3.16 -10.67 -31.92
N LEU A 12 3.20 -9.38 -32.29
CA LEU A 12 2.35 -8.81 -33.34
C LEU A 12 2.61 -9.45 -34.71
N LYS A 13 3.86 -9.81 -35.00
CA LYS A 13 4.24 -10.51 -36.23
C LYS A 13 3.68 -11.93 -36.25
N ASP A 14 3.70 -12.64 -35.13
CA ASP A 14 3.23 -14.02 -35.05
C ASP A 14 1.71 -14.12 -35.13
N ILE A 15 0.96 -13.24 -34.45
CA ILE A 15 -0.51 -13.23 -34.56
C ILE A 15 -1.01 -12.86 -35.95
N ASN A 16 -0.22 -12.12 -36.74
CA ASN A 16 -0.59 -11.75 -38.12
C ASN A 16 -0.43 -12.92 -39.10
N LYS A 17 0.36 -13.95 -38.77
CA LYS A 17 0.50 -15.18 -39.58
C LYS A 17 -0.70 -16.11 -39.42
N ILE A 18 -1.51 -15.94 -38.38
CA ILE A 18 -2.66 -16.79 -38.09
C ILE A 18 -3.77 -16.44 -39.09
N PRO A 19 -4.31 -17.44 -39.83
CA PRO A 19 -5.38 -17.21 -40.78
C PRO A 19 -6.68 -16.80 -40.08
N MET A 20 -7.45 -15.93 -40.73
CA MET A 20 -8.81 -15.61 -40.28
C MET A 20 -9.73 -16.80 -40.56
N ILE A 21 -10.65 -17.06 -39.62
CA ILE A 21 -11.66 -18.10 -39.76
C ILE A 21 -12.91 -17.57 -40.43
N SER A 22 -13.61 -18.43 -41.18
CA SER A 22 -14.93 -18.10 -41.72
C SER A 22 -16.02 -18.19 -40.64
N HIS A 23 -17.20 -17.64 -40.92
CA HIS A 23 -18.32 -17.73 -39.98
C HIS A 23 -18.81 -19.18 -39.76
N GLU A 24 -18.75 -20.02 -40.80
CA GLU A 24 -19.11 -21.45 -40.68
C GLU A 24 -18.11 -22.19 -39.78
N GLU A 25 -16.81 -21.91 -39.95
CA GLU A 25 -15.75 -22.48 -39.09
C GLU A 25 -15.86 -21.99 -37.64
N GLU A 26 -16.25 -20.73 -37.43
CA GLU A 26 -16.48 -20.14 -36.11
C GLU A 26 -17.57 -20.90 -35.35
N VAL A 27 -18.70 -21.19 -35.99
CA VAL A 27 -19.81 -21.98 -35.44
C VAL A 27 -19.35 -23.41 -35.10
N GLU A 28 -18.62 -24.06 -36.00
CA GLU A 28 -18.13 -25.42 -35.79
C GLU A 28 -17.14 -25.49 -34.62
N LEU A 29 -16.17 -24.57 -34.58
CA LEU A 29 -15.17 -24.51 -33.52
C LEU A 29 -15.79 -24.17 -32.17
N ALA A 30 -16.78 -23.28 -32.12
CA ALA A 30 -17.46 -22.93 -30.89
C ALA A 30 -18.27 -24.11 -30.32
N ASN A 31 -18.96 -24.88 -31.18
CA ASN A 31 -19.66 -26.10 -30.74
C ASN A 31 -18.69 -27.16 -30.20
N LYS A 32 -17.56 -27.38 -30.87
CA LYS A 32 -16.50 -28.30 -30.41
C LYS A 32 -15.85 -27.82 -29.10
N ALA A 33 -15.61 -26.52 -28.97
CA ALA A 33 -15.09 -25.93 -27.74
C ALA A 33 -16.06 -26.14 -26.56
N HIS A 34 -17.37 -25.99 -26.79
CA HIS A 34 -18.39 -26.27 -25.76
C HIS A 34 -18.43 -27.75 -25.35
N ALA A 35 -18.14 -28.66 -26.28
CA ALA A 35 -17.97 -30.09 -26.00
C ALA A 35 -16.65 -30.44 -25.26
N GLY A 36 -15.80 -29.45 -24.95
CA GLY A 36 -14.55 -29.62 -24.21
C GLY A 36 -13.31 -29.84 -25.08
N ASP A 37 -13.40 -29.66 -26.40
CA ASP A 37 -12.25 -29.76 -27.29
C ASP A 37 -11.31 -28.55 -27.14
N LYS A 38 -10.17 -28.80 -26.48
CA LYS A 38 -9.13 -27.79 -26.26
C LYS A 38 -8.47 -27.32 -27.56
N ALA A 39 -8.36 -28.17 -28.58
CA ALA A 39 -7.76 -27.78 -29.85
C ALA A 39 -8.66 -26.80 -30.60
N ALA A 40 -9.97 -27.06 -30.61
CA ALA A 40 -10.96 -26.15 -31.17
C ALA A 40 -10.99 -24.81 -30.43
N MET A 41 -10.97 -24.84 -29.08
CA MET A 41 -10.89 -23.63 -28.26
C MET A 41 -9.64 -22.81 -28.57
N ASN A 42 -8.46 -23.44 -28.61
CA ASN A 42 -7.20 -22.75 -28.92
C ASN A 42 -7.22 -22.15 -30.33
N LYS A 43 -7.75 -22.87 -31.33
CA LYS A 43 -7.89 -22.34 -32.69
C LYS A 43 -8.81 -21.12 -32.72
N LEU A 44 -9.95 -21.18 -32.04
CA LEU A 44 -10.89 -20.04 -31.95
C LEU A 44 -10.28 -18.82 -31.24
N VAL A 45 -9.54 -19.03 -30.14
CA VAL A 45 -8.83 -17.95 -29.44
C VAL A 45 -7.76 -17.33 -30.32
N ASN A 46 -6.90 -18.16 -30.93
CA ASN A 46 -5.77 -17.74 -31.75
C ASN A 46 -6.20 -16.88 -32.94
N SER A 47 -7.29 -17.25 -33.62
CA SER A 47 -7.83 -16.49 -34.75
C SER A 47 -8.33 -15.09 -34.35
N ASN A 48 -8.66 -14.87 -33.08
CA ASN A 48 -9.23 -13.62 -32.57
C ASN A 48 -8.23 -12.73 -31.80
N LEU A 49 -6.96 -13.13 -31.66
CA LEU A 49 -5.96 -12.34 -30.93
C LEU A 49 -5.75 -10.93 -31.52
N ARG A 50 -5.85 -10.80 -32.85
CA ARG A 50 -5.74 -9.50 -33.55
C ARG A 50 -6.82 -8.52 -33.13
N PHE A 51 -8.03 -9.03 -32.86
CA PHE A 51 -9.14 -8.22 -32.38
C PHE A 51 -8.88 -7.69 -30.96
N VAL A 52 -8.34 -8.54 -30.07
CA VAL A 52 -7.98 -8.13 -28.70
C VAL A 52 -6.98 -6.97 -28.72
N VAL A 53 -5.96 -7.03 -29.57
CA VAL A 53 -4.98 -5.94 -29.73
C VAL A 53 -5.66 -4.64 -30.13
N ASN A 54 -6.62 -4.67 -31.06
CA ASN A 54 -7.35 -3.48 -31.48
C ASN A 54 -8.20 -2.88 -30.35
N VAL A 55 -8.82 -3.74 -29.52
CA VAL A 55 -9.57 -3.28 -28.33
C VAL A 55 -8.62 -2.71 -27.29
N ALA A 56 -7.50 -3.38 -26.98
CA ALA A 56 -6.53 -2.96 -25.97
C ALA A 56 -5.87 -1.61 -26.29
N LYS A 57 -5.57 -1.34 -27.57
CA LYS A 57 -5.03 -0.04 -28.00
C LYS A 57 -5.87 1.17 -27.59
N LYS A 58 -7.20 1.00 -27.44
CA LYS A 58 -8.10 2.09 -27.00
C LYS A 58 -7.93 2.45 -25.53
N TYR A 59 -7.32 1.57 -24.74
CA TYR A 59 -7.09 1.74 -23.29
C TYR A 59 -5.62 2.01 -22.96
N GLN A 60 -4.80 2.33 -23.96
CA GLN A 60 -3.42 2.75 -23.75
C GLN A 60 -3.39 4.09 -22.99
N LYS A 61 -2.34 4.31 -22.19
CA LYS A 61 -2.14 5.50 -21.33
C LYS A 61 -2.98 5.54 -20.03
N HIS A 62 -3.64 4.46 -19.66
CA HIS A 62 -4.34 4.33 -18.37
C HIS A 62 -3.49 3.64 -17.28
N GLY A 63 -2.16 3.82 -17.32
CA GLY A 63 -1.23 3.34 -16.28
C GLY A 63 -0.73 1.90 -16.42
N LEU A 64 -1.24 1.12 -17.40
CA LEU A 64 -0.70 -0.20 -17.74
C LEU A 64 -0.05 -0.18 -19.12
N ASP A 65 0.99 -1.00 -19.30
CA ASP A 65 1.62 -1.18 -20.59
C ASP A 65 0.70 -1.91 -21.57
N LEU A 66 0.88 -1.68 -22.87
CA LEU A 66 0.07 -2.30 -23.90
C LEU A 66 0.18 -3.83 -23.87
N THR A 67 1.35 -4.38 -23.52
CA THR A 67 1.55 -5.82 -23.38
C THR A 67 0.64 -6.41 -22.30
N ASP A 68 0.59 -5.77 -21.13
CA ASP A 68 -0.29 -6.17 -20.02
C ASP A 68 -1.77 -6.05 -20.38
N LEU A 69 -2.17 -4.95 -21.05
CA LEU A 69 -3.55 -4.77 -21.52
C LEU A 69 -3.96 -5.86 -22.51
N ILE A 70 -3.07 -6.27 -23.42
CA ILE A 70 -3.32 -7.37 -24.36
C ILE A 70 -3.47 -8.69 -23.60
N ASN A 71 -2.59 -8.98 -22.64
CA ASN A 71 -2.64 -10.20 -21.85
C ASN A 71 -3.95 -10.32 -21.05
N GLU A 72 -4.39 -9.24 -20.41
CA GLU A 72 -5.66 -9.20 -19.69
C GLU A 72 -6.86 -9.28 -20.62
N GLY A 73 -6.77 -8.68 -21.81
CA GLY A 73 -7.76 -8.85 -22.87
C GLY A 73 -7.86 -10.29 -23.37
N ASN A 74 -6.73 -11.00 -23.49
CA ASN A 74 -6.69 -12.41 -23.88
C ASN A 74 -7.35 -13.30 -22.82
N ILE A 75 -7.18 -13.01 -21.53
CA ILE A 75 -7.90 -13.69 -20.44
C ILE A 75 -9.42 -13.47 -20.58
N GLY A 76 -9.83 -12.25 -20.91
CA GLY A 76 -11.22 -11.91 -21.21
C GLY A 76 -11.76 -12.69 -22.42
N LEU A 77 -10.98 -12.80 -23.49
CA LEU A 77 -11.32 -13.57 -24.69
C LEU A 77 -11.53 -15.06 -24.38
N ILE A 78 -10.63 -15.68 -23.61
CA ILE A 78 -10.76 -17.09 -23.20
C ILE A 78 -12.04 -17.29 -22.38
N THR A 79 -12.33 -16.36 -21.47
CA THR A 79 -13.58 -16.37 -20.68
C THR A 79 -14.82 -16.26 -21.57
N ALA A 80 -14.75 -15.45 -22.64
CA ALA A 80 -15.81 -15.34 -23.62
C ALA A 80 -16.04 -16.67 -24.37
N VAL A 81 -14.98 -17.35 -24.81
CA VAL A 81 -15.10 -18.64 -25.51
C VAL A 81 -15.82 -19.66 -24.64
N ASN A 82 -15.47 -19.75 -23.36
CA ASN A 82 -16.08 -20.70 -22.43
C ASN A 82 -17.57 -20.45 -22.17
N LYS A 83 -18.05 -19.22 -22.36
CA LYS A 83 -19.44 -18.81 -22.07
C LYS A 83 -20.25 -18.51 -23.32
N PHE A 84 -19.65 -18.60 -24.49
CA PHE A 84 -20.31 -18.29 -25.74
C PHE A 84 -21.32 -19.38 -26.09
N ASP A 85 -22.50 -18.94 -26.51
CA ASP A 85 -23.60 -19.80 -26.88
C ASP A 85 -23.94 -19.55 -28.35
N VAL A 86 -23.65 -20.56 -29.17
CA VAL A 86 -23.78 -20.55 -30.62
C VAL A 86 -25.25 -20.55 -31.05
N SER A 87 -26.16 -21.05 -30.20
CA SER A 87 -27.59 -21.15 -30.52
C SER A 87 -28.25 -19.78 -30.74
N LYS A 88 -27.64 -18.71 -30.25
CA LYS A 88 -28.14 -17.33 -30.34
C LYS A 88 -27.90 -16.68 -31.69
N GLY A 89 -27.10 -17.27 -32.59
CA GLY A 89 -26.94 -16.82 -33.98
C GLY A 89 -26.21 -15.48 -34.15
N TYR A 90 -25.48 -15.01 -33.14
CA TYR A 90 -24.63 -13.81 -33.24
C TYR A 90 -23.16 -14.20 -33.46
N HIS A 91 -22.38 -13.34 -34.13
CA HIS A 91 -20.93 -13.51 -34.21
C HIS A 91 -20.29 -13.51 -32.82
N PHE A 92 -19.31 -14.39 -32.62
CA PHE A 92 -18.53 -14.54 -31.39
C PHE A 92 -17.88 -13.22 -30.99
N ILE A 93 -17.31 -12.48 -31.94
CA ILE A 93 -16.65 -11.19 -31.66
C ILE A 93 -17.60 -10.18 -31.01
N SER A 94 -18.87 -10.17 -31.43
CA SER A 94 -19.91 -9.29 -30.86
C SER A 94 -20.16 -9.58 -29.38
N TYR A 95 -20.03 -10.84 -28.97
CA TYR A 95 -20.12 -11.25 -27.57
C TYR A 95 -18.80 -11.03 -26.82
N ALA A 96 -17.67 -11.41 -27.43
CA ALA A 96 -16.35 -11.39 -26.84
C ALA A 96 -15.89 -9.98 -26.46
N VAL A 97 -16.30 -8.95 -27.22
CA VAL A 97 -15.89 -7.56 -26.95
C VAL A 97 -16.26 -7.10 -25.53
N TRP A 98 -17.37 -7.59 -24.97
CA TRP A 98 -17.79 -7.25 -23.61
C TRP A 98 -16.85 -7.84 -22.56
N TRP A 99 -16.50 -9.12 -22.70
CA TRP A 99 -15.58 -9.80 -21.79
C TRP A 99 -14.15 -9.25 -21.89
N ILE A 100 -13.69 -8.95 -23.11
CA ILE A 100 -12.38 -8.34 -23.33
C ILE A 100 -12.32 -6.98 -22.63
N ARG A 101 -13.33 -6.12 -22.84
CA ARG A 101 -13.40 -4.79 -22.20
C ARG A 101 -13.48 -4.89 -20.69
N GLN A 102 -14.32 -5.78 -20.17
CA GLN A 102 -14.51 -5.97 -18.73
C GLN A 102 -13.23 -6.47 -18.05
N SER A 103 -12.48 -7.37 -18.70
CA SER A 103 -11.20 -7.86 -18.20
C SER A 103 -10.14 -6.75 -18.19
N ILE A 104 -10.02 -6.01 -19.29
CA ILE A 104 -9.08 -4.88 -19.39
C ILE A 104 -9.38 -3.80 -18.34
N LEU A 105 -10.64 -3.37 -18.23
CA LEU A 105 -11.04 -2.35 -17.25
C LEU A 105 -10.81 -2.80 -15.81
N LYS A 106 -11.11 -4.08 -15.51
CA LYS A 106 -10.82 -4.67 -14.20
C LYS A 106 -9.32 -4.62 -13.89
N ALA A 107 -8.49 -5.03 -14.84
CA ALA A 107 -7.04 -5.01 -14.68
C ALA A 107 -6.51 -3.58 -14.47
N ILE A 108 -7.00 -2.60 -15.23
CA ILE A 108 -6.65 -1.19 -15.04
C ILE A 108 -6.98 -0.76 -13.61
N CYS A 109 -8.19 -1.00 -13.12
CA CYS A 109 -8.58 -0.61 -11.76
C CYS A 109 -7.73 -1.31 -10.69
N GLU A 110 -7.32 -2.56 -10.90
CA GLU A 110 -6.63 -3.35 -9.88
C GLU A 110 -5.10 -3.23 -9.90
N LYS A 111 -4.50 -2.95 -11.07
CA LYS A 111 -3.05 -3.04 -11.30
C LYS A 111 -2.39 -1.72 -11.73
N SER A 112 -3.14 -0.71 -12.18
CA SER A 112 -2.54 0.54 -12.68
C SER A 112 -1.89 1.41 -11.60
N ARG A 113 -2.27 1.22 -10.33
CA ARG A 113 -1.83 2.05 -9.21
C ARG A 113 -0.91 1.27 -8.28
N ALA A 114 0.13 1.93 -7.77
CA ALA A 114 1.06 1.35 -6.80
C ALA A 114 0.36 0.97 -5.48
N ILE A 115 -0.59 1.80 -5.01
CA ILE A 115 -1.50 1.44 -3.92
C ILE A 115 -2.83 0.98 -4.52
N ARG A 116 -3.15 -0.30 -4.30
CA ARG A 116 -4.37 -0.93 -4.80
C ARG A 116 -5.62 -0.36 -4.13
N LEU A 117 -6.60 0.00 -4.95
CA LEU A 117 -7.93 0.42 -4.50
C LEU A 117 -8.98 -0.67 -4.80
N PRO A 118 -9.96 -0.89 -3.89
CA PRO A 118 -11.11 -1.73 -4.20
C PRO A 118 -11.91 -1.17 -5.38
N LEU A 119 -12.57 -2.06 -6.14
CA LEU A 119 -13.31 -1.69 -7.36
C LEU A 119 -14.37 -0.59 -7.11
N ASN A 120 -15.10 -0.66 -5.99
CA ASN A 120 -16.12 0.32 -5.64
C ASN A 120 -15.52 1.73 -5.50
N ARG A 121 -14.36 1.83 -4.82
CA ARG A 121 -13.65 3.11 -4.62
C ARG A 121 -13.04 3.62 -5.92
N ALA A 122 -12.52 2.73 -6.77
CA ALA A 122 -12.02 3.11 -8.10
C ALA A 122 -13.14 3.69 -8.98
N ASN A 123 -14.34 3.07 -8.95
CA ASN A 123 -15.50 3.57 -9.70
C ASN A 123 -15.98 4.93 -9.19
N GLU A 124 -16.04 5.13 -7.87
CA GLU A 124 -16.35 6.43 -7.25
C GLU A 124 -15.37 7.52 -7.75
N LEU A 125 -14.07 7.21 -7.77
CA LEU A 125 -13.03 8.13 -8.24
C LEU A 125 -13.21 8.52 -9.71
N VAL A 126 -13.54 7.56 -10.59
CA VAL A 126 -13.84 7.85 -12.00
C VAL A 126 -15.06 8.76 -12.15
N GLN A 127 -16.10 8.56 -11.33
CA GLN A 127 -17.28 9.44 -11.32
C GLN A 127 -16.92 10.85 -10.84
N ILE A 128 -16.10 10.96 -9.79
CA ILE A 128 -15.59 12.23 -9.27
C ILE A 128 -14.78 12.96 -10.34
N GLU A 129 -13.88 12.27 -11.07
CA GLU A 129 -13.11 12.87 -12.17
C GLU A 129 -14.00 13.35 -13.33
N GLN A 130 -15.07 12.62 -13.64
CA GLN A 130 -16.04 13.03 -14.67
C GLN A 130 -16.82 14.27 -14.22
N ALA A 131 -17.33 14.28 -12.99
CA ALA A 131 -18.01 15.44 -12.40
C ALA A 131 -17.08 16.66 -12.36
N ARG A 132 -15.82 16.47 -11.97
CA ARG A 132 -14.78 17.50 -11.95
C ARG A 132 -14.57 18.17 -13.31
N LYS A 133 -14.56 17.39 -14.40
CA LYS A 133 -14.46 17.93 -15.77
C LYS A 133 -15.68 18.77 -16.16
N ILE A 134 -16.86 18.49 -15.60
CA ILE A 134 -18.11 19.22 -15.86
C ILE A 134 -18.15 20.53 -15.07
N VAL A 135 -17.77 20.50 -13.78
CA VAL A 135 -17.81 21.66 -12.87
C VAL A 135 -16.85 22.79 -13.30
N GLY A 136 -15.71 22.44 -13.91
CA GLY A 136 -14.77 23.39 -14.51
C GLY A 136 -13.89 24.15 -13.50
N SER A 137 -12.72 24.61 -13.95
CA SER A 137 -11.60 25.05 -13.09
C SER A 137 -11.67 26.48 -12.53
N LYS A 138 -12.83 27.16 -12.56
CA LYS A 138 -12.95 28.58 -12.13
C LYS A 138 -13.45 28.77 -10.69
N LYS A 139 -13.67 27.69 -9.94
CA LYS A 139 -14.15 27.73 -8.56
C LYS A 139 -13.01 27.47 -7.58
N THR A 140 -13.21 27.87 -6.32
CA THR A 140 -12.29 27.48 -5.24
C THR A 140 -12.41 25.97 -4.97
N GLU A 141 -11.33 25.33 -4.48
CA GLU A 141 -11.33 23.88 -4.22
C GLU A 141 -12.49 23.44 -3.31
N GLN A 142 -12.80 24.25 -2.30
CA GLN A 142 -13.90 23.96 -1.38
C GLN A 142 -15.26 23.93 -2.10
N GLN A 143 -15.51 24.92 -2.97
CA GLN A 143 -16.74 24.99 -3.77
C GLN A 143 -16.82 23.86 -4.79
N GLU A 144 -15.69 23.46 -5.36
CA GLU A 144 -15.59 22.33 -6.27
C GLU A 144 -16.00 21.02 -5.58
N TYR A 145 -15.50 20.76 -4.38
CA TYR A 145 -15.84 19.55 -3.62
C TYR A 145 -17.31 19.53 -3.17
N GLU A 146 -17.87 20.68 -2.79
CA GLU A 146 -19.28 20.83 -2.42
C GLU A 146 -20.21 20.52 -3.60
N GLU A 147 -19.91 21.03 -4.79
CA GLU A 147 -20.72 20.84 -5.99
C GLU A 147 -20.61 19.41 -6.53
N ILE A 148 -19.41 18.82 -6.52
CA ILE A 148 -19.22 17.40 -6.88
C ILE A 148 -20.00 16.52 -5.89
N GLY A 149 -19.93 16.82 -4.59
CA GLY A 149 -20.71 16.12 -3.57
C GLY A 149 -22.21 16.22 -3.82
N ALA A 150 -22.71 17.41 -4.14
CA ALA A 150 -24.12 17.61 -4.48
C ALA A 150 -24.54 16.87 -5.76
N MET A 151 -23.69 16.85 -6.79
CA MET A 151 -23.97 16.19 -8.07
C MET A 151 -23.99 14.66 -7.95
N LEU A 152 -23.09 14.10 -7.14
CA LEU A 152 -22.93 12.66 -6.95
C LEU A 152 -23.67 12.12 -5.71
N ASN A 153 -24.35 13.00 -4.96
CA ASN A 153 -25.00 12.70 -3.68
C ASN A 153 -24.04 12.04 -2.66
N MET A 154 -22.83 12.61 -2.55
CA MET A 154 -21.76 12.18 -1.64
C MET A 154 -21.45 13.29 -0.64
N ASP A 155 -20.96 12.89 0.54
CA ASP A 155 -20.50 13.86 1.53
C ASP A 155 -19.24 14.59 1.04
N THR A 156 -19.14 15.88 1.36
CA THR A 156 -18.05 16.75 0.90
C THR A 156 -16.70 16.31 1.49
N LYS A 157 -16.71 15.78 2.72
CA LYS A 157 -15.52 15.19 3.34
C LYS A 157 -15.08 13.94 2.60
N HIS A 158 -16.01 13.07 2.22
CA HIS A 158 -15.72 11.86 1.45
C HIS A 158 -15.09 12.18 0.09
N VAL A 159 -15.62 13.19 -0.62
CA VAL A 159 -15.04 13.65 -1.89
C VAL A 159 -13.61 14.16 -1.69
N ARG A 160 -13.35 14.94 -0.64
CA ARG A 160 -12.00 15.43 -0.30
C ARG A 160 -11.04 14.27 -0.03
N ASP A 161 -11.45 13.30 0.77
CA ASP A 161 -10.63 12.13 1.10
C ASP A 161 -10.31 11.31 -0.15
N MET A 162 -11.30 11.10 -1.03
CA MET A 162 -11.11 10.39 -2.29
C MET A 162 -10.13 11.09 -3.24
N ILE A 163 -10.19 12.42 -3.35
CA ILE A 163 -9.28 13.21 -4.18
C ILE A 163 -7.86 13.21 -3.58
N ASN A 164 -7.73 13.20 -2.26
CA ASN A 164 -6.43 13.06 -1.61
C ASN A 164 -5.81 11.69 -1.87
N ILE A 165 -6.61 10.61 -1.83
CA ILE A 165 -6.18 9.25 -2.17
C ILE A 165 -5.80 9.12 -3.65
N SER A 166 -6.44 9.89 -4.53
CA SER A 166 -6.19 9.83 -5.98
C SER A 166 -4.89 10.49 -6.42
N ARG A 167 -4.17 11.20 -5.52
CA ARG A 167 -2.94 11.91 -5.86
C ARG A 167 -1.88 10.95 -6.38
N ASP A 168 -1.19 11.38 -7.43
CA ASP A 168 -0.10 10.60 -8.01
C ASP A 168 1.08 10.54 -7.03
N MET A 169 1.68 9.35 -6.92
CA MET A 169 2.86 9.14 -6.09
C MET A 169 4.09 9.67 -6.82
N ILE A 170 4.95 10.33 -6.06
CA ILE A 170 6.22 10.84 -6.56
C ILE A 170 7.31 9.88 -6.12
N SER A 171 8.26 9.59 -7.02
CA SER A 171 9.42 8.78 -6.69
C SER A 171 10.34 9.53 -5.73
N LEU A 172 10.81 8.86 -4.67
CA LEU A 172 11.85 9.40 -3.79
C LEU A 172 13.19 9.55 -4.52
N ASP A 173 13.41 8.78 -5.58
CA ASP A 173 14.59 8.89 -6.45
C ASP A 173 14.48 10.01 -7.50
N ALA A 174 13.37 10.75 -7.54
CA ALA A 174 13.25 11.87 -8.44
C ALA A 174 14.28 12.96 -8.06
N GLU A 175 15.05 13.41 -9.05
CA GLU A 175 16.04 14.47 -8.88
C GLU A 175 15.32 15.83 -8.74
N ILE A 176 15.75 16.63 -7.77
CA ILE A 176 15.33 18.02 -7.63
C ILE A 176 16.35 18.87 -8.39
N ASN A 177 15.93 19.48 -9.49
CA ASN A 177 16.76 20.42 -10.24
C ASN A 177 16.84 21.76 -9.47
N ASP A 178 17.80 21.87 -8.57
CA ASP A 178 18.27 23.16 -8.06
C ASP A 178 19.58 23.54 -8.74
N SER A 179 19.66 24.77 -9.25
CA SER A 179 20.62 25.19 -10.28
C SER A 179 22.09 25.27 -9.85
N ASP A 180 22.39 25.08 -8.56
CA ASP A 180 23.74 25.30 -8.02
C ASP A 180 24.30 24.18 -7.13
N SER A 181 23.59 23.09 -6.83
CA SER A 181 24.09 22.08 -5.87
C SER A 181 23.53 20.67 -6.05
N GLY A 182 24.10 19.91 -6.98
CA GLY A 182 24.10 18.45 -6.96
C GLY A 182 22.78 17.75 -7.28
N HIS A 183 22.88 16.49 -7.70
CA HIS A 183 21.75 15.58 -7.96
C HIS A 183 21.06 15.18 -6.65
N ALA A 184 20.48 16.13 -5.92
CA ALA A 184 19.76 15.86 -4.69
C ALA A 184 18.45 15.14 -5.03
N LYS A 185 18.19 14.02 -4.37
CA LYS A 185 16.96 13.26 -4.54
C LYS A 185 15.91 13.75 -3.56
N ILE A 186 14.63 13.62 -3.90
CA ILE A 186 13.52 13.91 -2.98
C ILE A 186 13.66 13.13 -1.66
N GLY A 187 14.14 11.89 -1.73
CA GLY A 187 14.38 11.04 -0.57
C GLY A 187 15.36 11.61 0.45
N ASP A 188 16.33 12.44 0.01
CA ASP A 188 17.37 12.99 0.87
C ASP A 188 16.85 14.07 1.84
N PHE A 189 15.62 14.56 1.62
CA PHE A 189 14.99 15.60 2.44
C PHE A 189 14.07 15.05 3.54
N PHE A 190 13.87 13.73 3.60
CA PHE A 190 13.05 13.12 4.64
C PHE A 190 13.88 12.85 5.89
N GLU A 191 13.38 13.33 7.02
CA GLU A 191 13.94 13.01 8.33
C GLU A 191 13.53 11.58 8.74
N ASP A 192 14.47 10.85 9.34
CA ASP A 192 14.19 9.53 9.91
C ASP A 192 13.84 9.67 11.39
N ASP A 193 12.54 9.72 11.67
CA ASP A 193 12.01 9.78 13.05
C ASP A 193 12.35 8.54 13.89
N SER A 194 12.78 7.43 13.27
CA SER A 194 13.13 6.20 13.98
C SER A 194 14.61 6.13 14.38
N TYR A 195 15.42 7.09 13.92
CA TYR A 195 16.85 7.13 14.21
C TYR A 195 17.10 7.72 15.60
N ASP A 196 17.55 6.88 16.53
CA ASP A 196 18.02 7.33 17.84
C ASP A 196 19.24 8.23 17.67
N ARG A 197 19.10 9.51 17.98
CA ARG A 197 20.18 10.48 17.82
C ARG A 197 21.32 10.14 18.79
N PRO A 198 22.61 10.19 18.37
CA PRO A 198 23.74 9.88 19.25
C PRO A 198 23.76 10.70 20.54
N GLU A 199 23.30 11.96 20.47
CA GLU A 199 23.15 12.84 21.62
C GLU A 199 22.13 12.28 22.63
N GLU A 200 20.95 11.87 22.15
CA GLU A 200 19.90 11.27 22.98
C GLU A 200 20.36 9.94 23.58
N GLN A 201 21.09 9.13 22.81
CA GLN A 201 21.68 7.89 23.30
C GLN A 201 22.72 8.17 24.41
N ALA A 202 23.60 9.16 24.22
CA ALA A 202 24.60 9.54 25.21
C ALA A 202 23.96 10.12 26.49
N ILE A 203 22.92 10.93 26.35
CA ILE A 203 22.12 11.45 27.48
C ILE A 203 21.43 10.29 28.20
N GLY A 204 20.82 9.35 27.47
CA GLY A 204 20.17 8.16 28.04
C GLY A 204 21.14 7.25 28.79
N GLN A 205 22.35 7.06 28.25
CA GLN A 205 23.41 6.32 28.95
C GLN A 205 23.85 7.06 30.22
N SER A 206 24.10 8.37 30.13
CA SER A 206 24.51 9.21 31.27
C SER A 206 23.45 9.21 32.38
N LEU A 207 22.17 9.31 32.01
CA LEU A 207 21.03 9.20 32.91
C LEU A 207 21.00 7.83 33.60
N ARG A 208 21.22 6.75 32.85
CA ARG A 208 21.27 5.39 33.42
C ARG A 208 22.41 5.22 34.43
N GLU A 209 23.58 5.77 34.13
CA GLU A 209 24.73 5.76 35.04
C GLU A 209 24.46 6.57 36.31
N GLU A 210 23.89 7.77 36.19
CA GLU A 210 23.52 8.60 37.35
C GLU A 210 22.41 7.97 38.21
N ILE A 211 21.38 7.36 37.59
CA ILE A 211 20.36 6.59 38.32
C ILE A 211 21.02 5.46 39.11
N ASN A 212 21.95 4.72 38.50
CA ASN A 212 22.68 3.67 39.21
C ASN A 212 23.50 4.21 40.38
N ASN A 213 24.25 5.30 40.18
CA ASN A 213 25.02 5.96 41.24
C ASN A 213 24.15 6.41 42.42
N VAL A 214 22.98 6.99 42.13
CA VAL A 214 22.04 7.46 43.14
C VAL A 214 21.39 6.28 43.88
N VAL A 215 20.99 5.23 43.16
CA VAL A 215 20.40 4.02 43.76
C VAL A 215 21.42 3.25 44.59
N ASP A 216 22.68 3.16 44.16
CA ASP A 216 23.76 2.49 44.90
C ASP A 216 24.20 3.25 46.15
N SER A 217 23.86 4.55 46.26
CA SER A 217 24.02 5.31 47.50
C SER A 217 23.00 4.95 48.61
N LEU A 218 21.96 4.18 48.27
CA LEU A 218 21.00 3.65 49.26
C LEU A 218 21.60 2.43 49.99
N ARG A 219 20.88 1.93 50.99
CA ARG A 219 21.26 0.65 51.62
C ARG A 219 21.16 -0.48 50.59
N PRO A 220 22.03 -1.50 50.62
CA PRO A 220 22.02 -2.60 49.64
C PRO A 220 20.64 -3.25 49.45
N ASN A 221 19.89 -3.42 50.53
CA ASN A 221 18.54 -4.00 50.49
C ASN A 221 17.49 -3.06 49.86
N GLU A 222 17.64 -1.75 50.04
CA GLU A 222 16.77 -0.72 49.43
C GLU A 222 17.07 -0.61 47.93
N ALA A 223 18.36 -0.55 47.55
CA ALA A 223 18.80 -0.51 46.17
C ALA A 223 18.32 -1.73 45.38
N ARG A 224 18.43 -2.94 45.96
CA ARG A 224 17.97 -4.18 45.33
C ARG A 224 16.46 -4.17 45.06
N VAL A 225 15.66 -3.76 46.04
CA VAL A 225 14.20 -3.66 45.90
C VAL A 225 13.82 -2.65 44.81
N ILE A 226 14.47 -1.48 44.75
CA ILE A 226 14.18 -0.46 43.73
C ILE A 226 14.58 -0.94 42.32
N LYS A 227 15.75 -1.56 42.16
CA LYS A 227 16.18 -2.12 40.86
C LYS A 227 15.21 -3.17 40.32
N MET A 228 14.75 -4.10 41.17
CA MET A 228 13.79 -5.14 40.79
C MET A 228 12.38 -4.58 40.54
N ARG A 229 11.93 -3.64 41.36
CA ARG A 229 10.58 -3.05 41.27
C ARG A 229 10.36 -2.29 39.97
N TYR A 230 11.34 -1.47 39.59
CA TYR A 230 11.27 -0.62 38.39
C TYR A 230 11.94 -1.23 37.16
N GLY A 231 12.55 -2.42 37.28
CA GLY A 231 13.22 -3.07 36.15
C GLY A 231 14.45 -2.29 35.66
N LEU A 232 15.19 -1.66 36.56
CA LEU A 232 16.38 -0.90 36.19
C LEU A 232 17.43 -1.81 35.55
N ASN A 233 18.20 -1.26 34.60
CA ASN A 233 19.24 -1.96 33.84
C ASN A 233 18.77 -3.06 32.88
N GLY A 234 17.55 -2.96 32.36
CA GLY A 234 17.01 -3.91 31.37
C GLY A 234 16.36 -5.14 32.00
N ALA A 235 16.12 -5.11 33.32
CA ALA A 235 15.31 -6.11 33.99
C ALA A 235 13.81 -5.85 33.76
N LYS A 236 12.99 -6.89 33.84
CA LYS A 236 11.53 -6.74 33.80
C LYS A 236 11.05 -6.13 35.13
N PRO A 237 10.16 -5.12 35.14
CA PRO A 237 9.59 -4.60 36.38
C PRO A 237 8.77 -5.68 37.08
N MET A 238 9.05 -5.91 38.35
CA MET A 238 8.39 -6.92 39.19
C MET A 238 7.35 -6.29 40.12
N SER A 239 6.29 -7.03 40.43
CA SER A 239 5.27 -6.67 41.42
C SER A 239 5.81 -6.77 42.85
N LEU A 240 5.19 -6.07 43.81
CA LEU A 240 5.56 -6.16 45.24
C LEU A 240 5.51 -7.59 45.81
N LYS A 241 4.70 -8.47 45.20
CA LYS A 241 4.60 -9.88 45.60
C LYS A 241 5.80 -10.67 45.06
N GLU A 242 6.13 -10.51 43.78
CA GLU A 242 7.27 -11.18 43.14
C GLU A 242 8.61 -10.75 43.75
N VAL A 243 8.79 -9.46 44.04
CA VAL A 243 10.00 -8.99 44.78
C VAL A 243 10.02 -9.57 46.21
N GLY A 244 8.85 -9.86 46.79
CA GLY A 244 8.67 -10.49 48.11
C GLY A 244 9.16 -11.92 48.15
N GLU A 245 8.78 -12.68 47.13
CA GLU A 245 9.21 -14.05 46.92
C GLU A 245 10.73 -14.09 46.67
N GLU A 246 11.30 -13.16 45.90
CA GLU A 246 12.75 -13.10 45.61
C GLU A 246 13.60 -12.64 46.81
N CYS A 247 13.04 -11.83 47.71
CA CYS A 247 13.76 -11.27 48.87
C CYS A 247 13.45 -11.98 50.19
N ASP A 248 12.64 -13.05 50.20
CA ASP A 248 12.14 -13.73 51.40
C ASP A 248 11.46 -12.76 52.40
N LEU A 249 10.68 -11.81 51.88
CA LEU A 249 10.00 -10.79 52.66
C LEU A 249 8.51 -10.71 52.33
N THR A 250 7.70 -10.30 53.32
CA THR A 250 6.28 -10.06 53.07
C THR A 250 6.08 -8.87 52.12
N LYS A 251 5.01 -8.93 51.32
CA LYS A 251 4.58 -7.83 50.42
C LYS A 251 4.56 -6.47 51.13
N GLU A 252 4.00 -6.43 52.35
CA GLU A 252 3.90 -5.19 53.12
C GLU A 252 5.27 -4.68 53.58
N ARG A 253 6.21 -5.59 53.88
CA ARG A 253 7.57 -5.21 54.22
C ARG A 253 8.30 -4.56 53.04
N ILE A 254 8.12 -5.05 51.83
CA ILE A 254 8.69 -4.44 50.62
C ILE A 254 8.09 -3.08 50.34
N ARG A 255 6.76 -2.94 50.48
CA ARG A 255 6.08 -1.64 50.34
C ARG A 255 6.66 -0.60 51.31
N GLN A 256 6.97 -1.00 52.54
CA GLN A 256 7.64 -0.13 53.51
C GLN A 256 9.06 0.23 53.06
N ILE A 257 9.85 -0.73 52.58
CA ILE A 257 11.22 -0.50 52.09
C ILE A 257 11.21 0.44 50.89
N GLU A 258 10.33 0.22 49.91
CA GLU A 258 10.12 1.08 48.74
C GLU A 258 9.77 2.51 49.16
N LYS A 259 8.79 2.69 50.06
CA LYS A 259 8.41 4.02 50.56
C LYS A 259 9.59 4.74 51.23
N HIS A 260 10.35 4.06 52.09
CA HIS A 260 11.51 4.66 52.73
C HIS A 260 12.64 4.97 51.74
N ALA A 261 12.87 4.10 50.75
CA ALA A 261 13.85 4.31 49.70
C ALA A 261 13.49 5.54 48.84
N ILE A 262 12.23 5.68 48.43
CA ILE A 262 11.76 6.84 47.65
C ILE A 262 11.93 8.14 48.45
N VAL A 263 11.54 8.18 49.73
CA VAL A 263 11.75 9.36 50.59
C VAL A 263 13.23 9.72 50.70
N ARG A 264 14.12 8.73 50.75
CA ARG A 264 15.58 8.94 50.77
C ARG A 264 16.15 9.40 49.43
N LEU A 265 15.55 9.00 48.32
CA LEU A 265 15.90 9.46 46.97
C LEU A 265 15.44 10.90 46.74
N GLN A 266 14.32 11.31 47.33
CA GLN A 266 13.79 12.68 47.30
C GLN A 266 14.65 13.69 48.08
N HIS A 267 15.67 13.25 48.82
CA HIS A 267 16.56 14.18 49.51
C HIS A 267 17.30 15.07 48.50
N PRO A 268 17.40 16.40 48.73
CA PRO A 268 17.90 17.36 47.74
C PRO A 268 19.32 17.07 47.23
N THR A 269 20.17 16.43 48.04
CA THR A 269 21.53 16.03 47.62
C THR A 269 21.54 14.96 46.52
N ARG A 270 20.49 14.13 46.45
CA ARG A 270 20.33 13.06 45.45
C ARG A 270 19.44 13.52 44.29
N SER A 271 18.33 14.19 44.58
CA SER A 271 17.41 14.75 43.58
C SER A 271 18.11 15.69 42.60
N ARG A 272 18.99 16.58 43.10
CA ARG A 272 19.68 17.59 42.28
C ARG A 272 20.55 17.00 41.16
N ARG A 273 21.04 15.77 41.31
CA ARG A 273 21.82 15.08 40.26
C ARG A 273 20.94 14.61 39.09
N LEU A 274 19.69 14.27 39.38
CA LEU A 274 18.72 13.79 38.40
C LEU A 274 17.85 14.92 37.83
N GLU A 275 17.73 16.04 38.55
CA GLU A 275 17.02 17.24 38.07
C GLU A 275 17.54 17.78 36.73
N ALA A 276 18.83 17.62 36.46
CA ALA A 276 19.45 18.04 35.20
C ALA A 276 18.94 17.29 33.95
N TYR A 277 18.29 16.14 34.13
CA TYR A 277 17.74 15.31 33.06
C TYR A 277 16.22 15.46 32.88
N VAL A 278 15.57 16.29 33.71
CA VAL A 278 14.12 16.54 33.68
C VAL A 278 13.80 17.92 33.06
N ALA A 279 14.80 18.80 32.95
CA ALA A 279 14.72 20.11 32.33
C ALA A 279 14.88 20.02 30.81
#